data_AF-X1GIF8-F1
#
_entry.id   AF-X1GIF8-F1
#
_cell.length_a   1.000
_cell.length_b   1.000
_cell.length_c   1.000
_cell.angle_alpha   90.00
_cell.angle_beta   90.00
_cell.angle_gamma   90.00
#
_symmetry.space_group_name_H-M   'P 1'
#
loop_
_entity.id
_entity.type
_entity.pdbx_description
1 polymer ?
#
loop_
_entity_poly.entity_id
_entity_poly.type
_entity_poly.pdbx_seq_one_letter_code
_entity_poly.pdbx_strand_id
1 'polypeptide(L)'
;PFLQYFKSNIKLVPIVLAHTTGAIYKEIGREIAQAIKDLNREAVIIASSDMTHYEPQESAKRKDTQAIEAILNLDEDELLQRVDRLNISMCGYAPVVSLISAAKQ
;
A
#
# COMPACT_ATOMS: atom_id res chain seq x y z
N PRO A 1 16.50 -2.60 -9.12
CA PRO A 1 17.10 -1.54 -9.98
C PRO A 1 16.94 -0.11 -9.42
N PHE A 2 15.72 0.43 -9.30
CA PHE A 2 15.51 1.82 -8.88
C PHE A 2 16.12 2.14 -7.50
N LEU A 3 15.85 1.31 -6.48
CA LEU A 3 16.42 1.52 -5.15
C LEU A 3 17.95 1.33 -5.11
N GLN A 4 18.47 0.39 -5.90
CA GLN A 4 19.92 0.13 -6.00
C GLN A 4 20.67 1.28 -6.68
N TYR A 5 20.01 2.03 -7.57
CA TYR A 5 20.56 3.23 -8.20
C TYR A 5 20.84 4.31 -7.16
N PHE A 6 19.93 4.54 -6.21
CA PHE A 6 20.12 5.52 -5.13
C PHE A 6 21.02 5.02 -4.00
N LYS A 7 21.02 3.70 -3.74
CA LYS A 7 21.81 3.09 -2.68
C LYS A 7 22.28 1.69 -3.08
N SER A 8 23.52 1.59 -3.52
CA SER A 8 24.11 0.36 -4.05
C SER A 8 24.12 -0.80 -3.05
N ASN A 9 24.19 -0.52 -1.75
CA ASN A 9 24.19 -1.51 -0.66
C ASN A 9 22.88 -1.55 0.15
N ILE A 10 21.74 -1.23 -0.48
CA ILE A 10 20.44 -1.26 0.19
C ILE A 10 20.14 -2.65 0.77
N LYS A 11 19.65 -2.68 2.02
CA LYS A 11 19.08 -3.87 2.65
C LYS A 11 17.56 -3.77 2.57
N LEU A 12 16.90 -4.84 2.14
CA LEU A 12 15.45 -4.88 2.01
C LEU A 12 14.91 -6.22 2.51
N VAL A 13 13.68 -6.19 3.01
CA VAL A 13 12.89 -7.39 3.35
C VAL A 13 11.73 -7.45 2.36
N PRO A 14 11.72 -8.41 1.42
CA PRO A 14 10.62 -8.53 0.48
C PRO A 14 9.42 -9.20 1.17
N ILE A 15 8.24 -8.59 1.05
CA ILE A 15 6.98 -9.15 1.55
C ILE A 15 6.02 -9.23 0.36
N VAL A 16 5.45 -10.41 0.14
CA VAL A 16 4.47 -10.67 -0.91
C VAL A 16 3.14 -10.98 -0.26
N LEU A 17 2.09 -10.25 -0.65
CA LEU A 17 0.75 -10.44 -0.12
C LEU A 17 -0.13 -11.10 -1.18
N ALA A 18 -0.83 -12.16 -0.77
CA ALA A 18 -1.91 -12.76 -1.55
C ALA A 18 -3.26 -12.16 -1.17
N HIS A 19 -4.28 -12.42 -1.98
CA HIS A 19 -5.64 -11.96 -1.71
C HIS A 19 -6.21 -12.60 -0.44
N THR A 20 -6.65 -11.74 0.47
CA THR A 20 -7.31 -12.06 1.74
C THR A 20 -8.18 -10.88 2.19
N THR A 21 -8.58 -10.84 3.46
CA THR A 21 -9.47 -9.83 4.02
C THR A 21 -8.74 -8.56 4.45
N GLY A 22 -9.46 -7.44 4.48
CA GLY A 22 -8.97 -6.16 5.00
C GLY A 22 -8.42 -6.24 6.42
N ALA A 23 -9.05 -7.05 7.28
CA ALA A 23 -8.59 -7.24 8.67
C ALA A 23 -7.18 -7.83 8.73
N ILE A 24 -6.88 -8.82 7.88
CA ILE A 24 -5.56 -9.46 7.81
C ILE A 24 -4.51 -8.48 7.29
N TYR A 25 -4.82 -7.68 6.26
CA TYR A 25 -3.88 -6.67 5.77
C TYR A 25 -3.51 -5.64 6.85
N LYS A 26 -4.49 -5.20 7.66
CA LYS A 26 -4.24 -4.28 8.78
C LYS A 26 -3.41 -4.91 9.87
N GLU A 27 -3.69 -6.17 10.22
CA GLU A 27 -2.88 -6.92 11.18
C GLU A 27 -1.43 -7.01 10.72
N ILE A 28 -1.18 -7.38 9.47
CA ILE A 28 0.17 -7.38 8.88
C ILE A 28 0.85 -6.01 9.01
N GLY A 29 0.12 -4.92 8.75
CA GLY A 29 0.65 -3.56 8.91
C GLY A 29 1.06 -3.24 10.35
N ARG A 30 0.21 -3.60 11.32
CA ARG A 30 0.52 -3.42 12.75
C ARG A 30 1.74 -4.24 13.18
N GLU A 31 1.83 -5.49 12.76
CA GLU A 31 2.97 -6.36 13.09
C GLU A 31 4.28 -5.87 12.44
N ILE A 32 4.24 -5.34 11.22
CA ILE A 32 5.41 -4.70 10.59
C ILE A 32 5.88 -3.50 11.43
N ALA A 33 4.95 -2.63 11.86
CA ALA A 33 5.31 -1.48 12.68
C ALA A 33 5.86 -1.88 14.05
N GLN A 34 5.27 -2.89 14.68
CA GLN A 34 5.77 -3.44 15.94
C GLN A 34 7.19 -3.99 15.80
N ALA A 35 7.45 -4.79 14.75
CA ALA A 35 8.79 -5.32 14.50
C ALA A 35 9.84 -4.22 14.27
N ILE A 36 9.48 -3.13 13.58
CA ILE A 36 10.37 -1.97 13.39
C ILE A 36 10.69 -1.30 14.74
N LYS A 37 9.68 -1.12 15.60
CA LYS A 37 9.83 -0.54 16.93
C LYS A 37 10.68 -1.42 17.85
N ASP A 38 10.42 -2.72 17.88
CA ASP A 38 11.15 -3.69 18.72
C ASP A 38 12.64 -3.77 18.34
N LEU A 39 12.93 -3.68 17.05
CA LEU A 39 14.31 -3.65 16.56
C LEU A 39 15.00 -2.30 16.82
N ASN A 40 14.23 -1.25 17.16
CA ASN A 40 14.68 0.14 17.31
C ASN A 40 15.50 0.61 16.09
N ARG A 41 14.92 0.45 14.90
CA ARG A 41 15.58 0.81 13.63
C ARG A 41 14.73 1.77 12.82
N GLU A 42 15.39 2.70 12.15
CA GLU A 42 14.77 3.46 11.08
C GLU A 42 14.58 2.58 9.85
N ALA A 43 13.36 2.55 9.32
CA ALA A 43 12.98 1.78 8.15
C ALA A 43 12.04 2.60 7.26
N VAL A 44 12.08 2.31 5.96
CA VAL A 44 11.15 2.86 4.97
C VAL A 44 10.26 1.72 4.48
N ILE A 45 8.94 1.90 4.58
CA ILE A 45 7.96 0.95 4.06
C ILE A 45 7.58 1.40 2.64
N ILE A 46 7.66 0.49 1.67
CA ILE A 46 7.32 0.75 0.27
C ILE A 46 6.28 -0.27 -0.16
N ALA A 47 5.09 0.19 -0.52
CA ALA A 47 4.08 -0.60 -1.20
C ALA A 47 4.21 -0.37 -2.70
N SER A 48 4.33 -1.44 -3.49
CA SER A 48 4.43 -1.38 -4.94
C SER A 48 3.07 -1.66 -5.56
N SER A 49 2.59 -0.77 -6.44
CA SER A 49 1.30 -0.91 -7.11
C SER A 49 1.27 -0.06 -8.38
N ASP A 50 0.62 -0.58 -9.41
CA ASP A 50 -0.03 0.22 -10.45
C ASP A 50 -1.46 0.57 -10.02
N MET A 51 -2.07 1.55 -10.68
CA MET A 51 -3.43 2.03 -10.37
C MET A 51 -4.48 1.38 -11.31
N THR A 52 -5.43 2.12 -11.87
CA THR A 52 -6.44 1.56 -12.78
C THR A 52 -5.83 1.12 -14.12
N HIS A 53 -6.22 -0.06 -14.59
CA HIS A 53 -5.75 -0.70 -15.82
C HIS A 53 -6.86 -0.71 -16.88
N TYR A 54 -6.48 -0.57 -18.16
CA TYR A 54 -7.35 -0.78 -19.32
C TYR A 54 -8.62 0.07 -19.38
N GLU A 55 -8.59 1.28 -18.82
CA GLU A 55 -9.70 2.23 -18.89
C GLU A 55 -9.32 3.50 -19.67
N PRO A 56 -10.30 4.22 -20.26
CA PRO A 56 -10.06 5.56 -20.80
C PRO A 56 -9.48 6.50 -19.73
N GLN A 57 -8.55 7.37 -20.15
CA GLN A 57 -7.81 8.28 -19.27
C GLN A 57 -8.69 9.04 -18.28
N GLU A 58 -9.82 9.58 -18.73
CA GLU A 58 -10.72 10.35 -17.85
C GLU A 58 -11.36 9.48 -16.75
N SER A 59 -11.69 8.22 -17.06
CA SER A 59 -12.22 7.29 -16.06
C SER A 59 -11.14 6.88 -15.07
N ALA A 60 -9.97 6.48 -15.58
CA ALA A 60 -8.82 6.09 -14.77
C ALA A 60 -8.42 7.22 -13.82
N LYS A 61 -8.26 8.44 -14.34
CA LYS A 61 -7.95 9.63 -13.54
C LYS A 61 -8.95 9.85 -12.40
N ARG A 62 -10.25 9.82 -12.68
CA ARG A 62 -11.28 10.01 -11.64
C ARG A 62 -11.26 8.91 -10.57
N LYS A 63 -11.03 7.66 -10.96
CA LYS A 63 -10.94 6.51 -10.04
C LYS A 63 -9.66 6.57 -9.20
N ASP A 64 -8.53 6.79 -9.86
CA ASP A 64 -7.21 6.84 -9.24
C ASP A 64 -7.11 8.02 -8.26
N THR A 65 -7.64 9.19 -8.60
CA THR A 65 -7.71 10.32 -7.68
C THR A 65 -8.45 9.95 -6.40
N GLN A 66 -9.57 9.23 -6.49
CA GLN A 66 -10.31 8.80 -5.30
C GLN A 66 -9.52 7.77 -4.48
N ALA A 67 -8.83 6.81 -5.08
CA ALA A 67 -7.97 5.90 -4.32
C ALA A 67 -6.82 6.66 -3.63
N ILE A 68 -6.15 7.58 -4.36
CA ILE A 68 -5.04 8.38 -3.84
C ILE A 68 -5.49 9.27 -2.67
N GLU A 69 -6.67 9.88 -2.74
CA GLU A 69 -7.22 10.67 -1.63
C GLU A 69 -7.36 9.83 -0.35
N ALA A 70 -7.86 8.60 -0.43
CA ALA A 70 -7.96 7.72 0.74
C ALA A 70 -6.57 7.36 1.30
N ILE A 71 -5.59 7.13 0.41
CA ILE A 71 -4.19 6.89 0.79
C ILE A 71 -3.60 8.09 1.52
N LEU A 72 -3.78 9.30 0.98
CA LEU A 72 -3.27 10.54 1.57
C LEU A 72 -3.91 10.84 2.94
N ASN A 73 -5.17 10.45 3.13
CA ASN A 73 -5.88 10.59 4.38
C ASN A 73 -5.54 9.49 5.41
N LEU A 74 -4.67 8.53 5.06
CA LEU A 74 -4.35 7.36 5.88
C LEU A 74 -5.62 6.58 6.31
N ASP A 75 -6.55 6.43 5.36
CA ASP A 75 -7.81 5.71 5.57
C ASP A 75 -7.84 4.44 4.73
N GLU A 76 -7.36 3.36 5.34
CA GLU A 76 -7.29 2.05 4.70
C GLU A 76 -8.66 1.38 4.48
N ASP A 77 -9.68 1.76 5.27
CA ASP A 77 -11.04 1.26 5.11
C ASP A 77 -11.73 1.93 3.93
N GLU A 78 -11.60 3.26 3.83
CA GLU A 78 -12.11 4.03 2.70
C GLU A 78 -11.40 3.61 1.40
N LEU A 79 -10.10 3.32 1.44
CA LEU A 79 -9.39 2.79 0.28
C LEU A 79 -10.01 1.47 -0.19
N LEU A 80 -10.23 0.51 0.70
CA LEU A 80 -10.85 -0.77 0.37
C LEU A 80 -12.27 -0.58 -0.19
N GLN A 81 -13.06 0.29 0.43
CA GLN A 81 -14.42 0.60 -0.03
C GLN A 81 -14.42 1.24 -1.43
N ARG A 82 -13.53 2.20 -1.70
CA ARG A 82 -13.41 2.85 -3.01
C ARG A 82 -12.95 1.88 -4.09
N VAL A 83 -11.96 1.02 -3.78
CA VAL A 83 -11.45 0.01 -4.71
C VAL A 83 -12.58 -0.93 -5.14
N ASP A 84 -13.35 -1.44 -4.19
CA ASP A 84 -14.49 -2.32 -4.46
C ASP A 84 -15.63 -1.59 -5.19
N ARG A 85 -16.15 -0.51 -4.60
CA ARG A 85 -17.31 0.22 -5.11
C ARG A 85 -17.10 0.81 -6.51
N LEU A 86 -15.90 1.30 -6.80
CA LEU A 86 -15.58 1.93 -8.09
C LEU A 86 -14.96 0.95 -9.09
N ASN A 87 -14.78 -0.33 -8.72
CA ASN A 87 -14.06 -1.32 -9.51
C ASN A 87 -12.69 -0.78 -9.98
N ILE A 88 -11.86 -0.34 -9.03
CA ILE A 88 -10.50 0.13 -9.31
C ILE A 88 -9.62 -1.11 -9.43
N SER A 89 -9.03 -1.35 -10.60
CA SER A 89 -8.22 -2.55 -10.84
C SER A 89 -6.79 -2.46 -10.29
N MET A 90 -6.56 -1.58 -9.30
CA MET A 90 -5.28 -1.38 -8.63
C MET A 90 -4.72 -2.73 -8.16
N CYS A 91 -3.50 -3.09 -8.56
CA CYS A 91 -2.96 -4.43 -8.28
C CYS A 91 -2.41 -4.59 -6.86
N GLY A 92 -2.00 -3.47 -6.23
CA GLY A 92 -1.33 -3.46 -4.93
C GLY A 92 -2.14 -2.83 -3.80
N TYR A 93 -3.48 -2.86 -3.87
CA TYR A 93 -4.32 -2.33 -2.76
C TYR A 93 -3.99 -3.01 -1.42
N ALA A 94 -3.70 -4.30 -1.42
CA ALA A 94 -3.39 -5.07 -0.22
C ALA A 94 -2.09 -4.58 0.47
N PRO A 95 -0.94 -4.49 -0.23
CA PRO A 95 0.27 -3.85 0.30
C PRO A 95 0.05 -2.41 0.78
N VAL A 96 -0.76 -1.62 0.07
CA VAL A 96 -1.03 -0.23 0.45
C VAL A 96 -1.86 -0.12 1.73
N VAL A 97 -2.87 -0.98 1.91
CA VAL A 97 -3.64 -1.08 3.17
C VAL A 97 -2.73 -1.44 4.34
N SER A 98 -1.85 -2.43 4.16
CA SER A 98 -0.87 -2.79 5.20
C SER A 98 0.09 -1.63 5.51
N LEU A 99 0.55 -0.91 4.50
CA LEU A 99 1.41 0.26 4.68
C LEU A 99 0.71 1.37 5.48
N ILE A 100 -0.53 1.73 5.11
CA ILE A 100 -1.30 2.75 5.83
C ILE A 100 -1.49 2.33 7.29
N SER A 101 -1.88 1.07 7.53
CA SER A 101 -2.06 0.55 8.89
C SER A 101 -0.77 0.58 9.71
N ALA A 102 0.40 0.34 9.08
CA ALA A 102 1.70 0.45 9.71
C ALA A 102 2.07 1.91 10.04
N ALA A 103 1.80 2.84 9.12
CA ALA A 103 2.13 4.27 9.27
C ALA A 103 1.34 4.97 10.40
N LYS A 104 0.21 4.39 10.81
CA LYS A 104 -0.64 4.91 11.91
C LYS A 104 -0.18 4.47 13.30
N GLN A 105 0.83 3.61 13.41
CA GLN A 105 1.35 3.11 14.69
C GLN A 105 2.50 3.97 15.19
#